data_AF-A0A954W0Z0-F1
#
_entry.id   AF-A0A954W0Z0-F1
#
_cell.length_a   1.000
_cell.length_b   1.000
_cell.length_c   1.000
_cell.angle_alpha   90.00
_cell.angle_beta   90.00
_cell.angle_gamma   90.00
#
_symmetry.space_group_name_H-M   'P 1'
#
loop_
_entity.id
_entity.type
_entity.pdbx_description
1 polymer ?
#
loop_
_entity_poly.entity_id
_entity_poly.type
_entity_poly.pdbx_seq_one_letter_code
_entity_poly.pdbx_strand_id
1 'polypeptide(L)' 'QASIQVQGYAATQVKKILTGNGRAPKAQVQLSIQRELGLSAVPDPPDVADALAIALCHHYLSSRPAYV' A
#
# COMPACT_ATOMS: atom_id res chain seq x y z
N GLN A 1 19.18 -12.86 12.01
CA GLN A 1 17.94 -12.57 11.24
C GLN A 1 16.78 -13.21 11.97
N ALA A 2 15.66 -12.51 12.14
CA ALA A 2 14.43 -13.12 12.66
C ALA A 2 13.82 -14.03 11.58
N SER A 3 13.27 -15.18 11.96
CA SER A 3 12.64 -16.15 11.06
C SER A 3 11.26 -15.68 10.57
N ILE A 4 11.23 -14.58 9.82
CA ILE A 4 10.00 -13.97 9.29
C ILE A 4 9.99 -14.13 7.76
N GLN A 5 8.83 -14.51 7.23
CA GLN A 5 8.62 -14.64 5.79
C GLN A 5 8.69 -13.27 5.11
N VAL A 6 9.44 -13.18 4.01
CA VAL A 6 9.58 -11.97 3.20
C VAL A 6 8.75 -12.14 1.93
N GLN A 7 7.88 -11.16 1.65
CA GLN A 7 7.07 -11.15 0.44
C GLN A 7 7.27 -9.84 -0.32
N GLY A 8 7.50 -9.96 -1.64
CA GLY A 8 7.66 -8.82 -2.54
C GLY A 8 6.39 -8.52 -3.33
N TYR A 9 6.15 -7.24 -3.61
CA TYR A 9 5.03 -6.77 -4.43
C TYR A 9 5.54 -5.88 -5.55
N ALA A 10 4.98 -6.05 -6.75
CA ALA A 10 5.26 -5.16 -7.86
C ALA A 10 4.65 -3.77 -7.60
N ALA A 11 5.34 -2.70 -7.98
CA ALA A 11 4.83 -1.34 -7.78
C ALA A 11 3.44 -1.09 -8.41
N THR A 12 3.19 -1.68 -9.58
CA THR A 12 1.89 -1.63 -10.24
C THR A 12 0.79 -2.37 -9.47
N GLN A 13 1.14 -3.46 -8.78
CA GLN A 13 0.23 -4.20 -7.92
C GLN A 13 -0.13 -3.37 -6.69
N VAL A 14 0.85 -2.79 -6.01
CA VAL A 14 0.63 -1.90 -4.85
C VAL A 14 -0.31 -0.76 -5.23
N LYS A 15 -0.03 -0.08 -6.35
CA LYS A 15 -0.89 0.99 -6.87
C LYS A 15 -2.30 0.50 -7.18
N LYS A 16 -2.44 -0.65 -7.83
CA LYS A 16 -3.76 -1.23 -8.16
C LYS A 16 -4.56 -1.56 -6.90
N ILE A 17 -3.93 -2.15 -5.89
CA ILE A 17 -4.60 -2.53 -4.64
C ILE A 17 -5.06 -1.30 -3.86
N LEU A 18 -4.24 -0.25 -3.77
CA LEU A 18 -4.55 0.94 -2.98
C LEU A 18 -5.49 1.92 -3.69
N THR A 19 -5.38 2.03 -5.02
CA THR A 19 -6.07 3.10 -5.78
C THR A 19 -7.06 2.57 -6.81
N GLY A 20 -7.13 1.25 -7.02
CA GLY A 20 -7.87 0.63 -8.12
C GLY A 20 -7.16 0.71 -9.49
N ASN A 21 -6.08 1.50 -9.62
CA ASN A 21 -5.37 1.72 -10.87
C ASN A 21 -3.86 1.49 -10.73
N GLY A 22 -3.33 0.48 -11.42
CA GLY A 22 -1.89 0.16 -11.38
C GLY A 22 -0.97 1.24 -11.96
N ARG A 23 -1.51 2.22 -12.71
CA ARG A 23 -0.78 3.36 -13.27
C ARG A 23 -1.01 4.66 -12.49
N ALA A 24 -1.62 4.59 -11.31
CA ALA A 24 -1.88 5.78 -10.50
C ALA A 24 -0.58 6.55 -10.17
N PRO A 25 -0.65 7.90 -10.12
CA PRO A 25 0.47 8.73 -9.69
C PRO A 25 0.75 8.55 -8.19
N LYS A 26 1.99 8.84 -7.76
CA LYS A 26 2.44 8.67 -6.36
C LYS A 26 1.58 9.47 -5.37
N ALA A 27 1.17 10.68 -5.76
CA ALA A 27 0.26 11.51 -4.94
C ALA A 27 -1.10 10.84 -4.68
N GLN A 28 -1.66 10.11 -5.66
CA GLN A 28 -2.92 9.39 -5.47
C GLN A 28 -2.75 8.22 -4.49
N VAL A 29 -1.60 7.55 -4.51
CA VAL A 29 -1.27 6.51 -3.52
C VAL A 29 -1.19 7.11 -2.12
N GLN A 30 -0.49 8.25 -1.95
CA GLN A 30 -0.40 8.95 -0.66
C GLN A 30 -1.76 9.38 -0.11
N LEU A 31 -2.63 9.93 -0.96
CA LEU A 31 -4.00 10.28 -0.58
C LEU A 31 -4.83 9.04 -0.20
N SER A 32 -4.62 7.91 -0.88
CA SER A 32 -5.30 6.66 -0.56
C SER A 32 -4.86 6.15 0.82
N ILE A 33 -3.55 6.17 1.11
CA ILE A 33 -3.00 5.81 2.43
C ILE A 33 -3.59 6.71 3.52
N GLN A 34 -3.61 8.03 3.28
CA GLN A 34 -4.20 8.99 4.22
C GLN A 34 -5.65 8.62 4.56
N ARG A 35 -6.47 8.34 3.53
CA ARG A 35 -7.88 7.99 3.70
C ARG A 35 -8.07 6.68 4.43
N GLU A 36 -7.37 5.63 4.02
CA GLU A 36 -7.49 4.28 4.61
C GLU A 36 -7.05 4.23 6.07
N LEU A 37 -6.05 5.05 6.45
CA LEU A 37 -5.53 5.12 7.82
C LEU A 37 -6.14 6.26 8.64
N GLY A 38 -7.07 7.05 8.08
CA GLY A 38 -7.68 8.20 8.77
C GLY A 38 -6.69 9.28 9.20
N LEU A 39 -5.60 9.49 8.45
CA LEU A 39 -4.56 10.45 8.80
C LEU A 39 -5.01 11.89 8.50
N SER A 40 -4.63 12.82 9.38
CA SER A 40 -4.94 14.25 9.20
C SER A 40 -4.25 14.88 7.99
N ALA A 41 -3.12 14.32 7.56
CA ALA A 41 -2.36 14.75 6.39
C ALA A 41 -1.78 13.54 5.64
N VAL A 42 -1.31 13.79 4.41
CA VAL A 42 -0.55 12.77 3.66
C VAL A 42 0.72 12.39 4.43
N PRO A 43 1.15 11.11 4.41
CA PRO A 43 2.34 10.69 5.14
C PRO A 43 3.59 11.37 4.58
N ASP A 44 4.39 11.93 5.49
CA ASP A 44 5.70 12.53 5.26
C ASP A 44 6.69 11.96 6.28
N PRO A 45 7.94 11.61 5.90
CA PRO A 45 8.56 11.72 4.58
C PRO A 45 8.07 10.68 3.56
N PRO A 46 8.42 10.81 2.26
CA PRO A 46 8.01 9.88 1.20
C PRO A 46 8.30 8.40 1.48
N ASP A 47 9.37 8.09 2.20
CA ASP A 47 9.74 6.71 2.56
C ASP A 47 8.74 6.07 3.51
N VAL A 48 8.14 6.87 4.42
CA VAL A 48 7.07 6.41 5.31
C VAL A 48 5.83 6.07 4.50
N ALA A 49 5.48 6.90 3.51
CA ALA A 49 4.37 6.60 2.62
C ALA A 49 4.59 5.29 1.85
N ASP A 50 5.80 5.04 1.35
CA ASP A 50 6.11 3.79 0.64
C ASP A 50 6.04 2.56 1.56
N ALA A 51 6.54 2.66 2.81
CA ALA A 51 6.41 1.59 3.80
C ALA A 51 4.95 1.28 4.15
N LEU A 52 4.13 2.31 4.38
CA LEU A 52 2.70 2.17 4.64
C LEU A 52 1.97 1.58 3.42
N ALA A 53 2.35 1.96 2.20
CA ALA A 53 1.79 1.41 0.98
C ALA A 53 1.97 -0.11 0.89
N ILE A 54 3.19 -0.59 1.21
CA ILE A 54 3.51 -2.03 1.20
C ILE A 54 2.74 -2.76 2.32
N ALA A 55 2.69 -2.18 3.53
CA ALA A 55 1.97 -2.78 4.65
C ALA A 55 0.47 -2.94 4.35
N LEU A 56 -0.17 -1.89 3.81
CA LEU A 56 -1.57 -1.93 3.39
C LEU A 56 -1.79 -2.90 2.24
N CYS A 57 -0.90 -2.91 1.25
CA CYS A 57 -0.96 -3.87 0.14
C CYS A 57 -0.94 -5.31 0.65
N HIS A 58 -0.01 -5.65 1.55
CA HIS A 58 0.02 -6.97 2.19
C HIS A 58 -1.28 -7.23 2.96
N HIS A 59 -1.71 -6.28 3.80
CA HIS A 59 -2.93 -6.41 4.59
C HIS A 59 -4.15 -6.75 3.73
N TYR A 60 -4.38 -6.03 2.62
CA TYR A 60 -5.53 -6.30 1.75
C TYR A 60 -5.41 -7.65 1.03
N LEU A 61 -4.21 -8.05 0.59
CA LEU A 61 -3.99 -9.33 -0.07
C LEU A 61 -4.09 -10.52 0.88
N SER A 62 -3.71 -10.35 2.14
CA SER A 62 -3.76 -11.38 3.18
C SER A 62 -5.13 -11.48 3.86
N SER A 63 -5.87 -10.36 3.97
CA SER A 63 -7.15 -10.32 4.68
C SER A 63 -8.36 -10.60 3.77
N ARG A 64 -8.23 -10.45 2.45
CA ARG A 64 -9.31 -10.78 1.50
C ARG A 64 -9.00 -12.08 0.78
N PRO A 65 -9.56 -13.24 1.21
CA PRO A 65 -9.65 -14.37 0.32
C PRO A 65 -10.61 -14.01 -0.82
N ALA A 66 -10.20 -14.27 -2.07
CA ALA A 66 -10.97 -14.07 -3.31
C ALA A 66 -11.08 -12.63 -3.85
N TYR A 67 -10.06 -12.23 -4.63
CA TYR A 67 -10.31 -11.54 -5.89
C TYR A 67 -10.18 -12.59 -7.01
N VAL A 68 -11.21 -13.44 -7.14
CA VAL A 68 -11.44 -14.25 -8.34
C VAL A 68 -12.34 -13.49 -9.29
#